data_AF-A0A3Q0L4Z2-F1
#
_entry.id   AF-A0A3Q0L4Z2-F1
#
_cell.length_a   1.000
_cell.length_b   1.000
_cell.length_c   1.000
_cell.angle_alpha   90.00
_cell.angle_beta   90.00
_cell.angle_gamma   90.00
#
_symmetry.space_group_name_H-M   'P 1'
#
loop_
_entity.id
_entity.type
_entity.pdbx_description
1 polymer ?
#
loop_
_entity_poly.entity_id
_entity_poly.type
_entity_poly.pdbx_seq_one_letter_code
_entity_poly.pdbx_strand_id
1 'polypeptide(L)'
;MDKVAAVVLEKKLEDNLKKLEARSRSENKKLTQKKSPNGISVIEAFDVDLELEVSEVLMLNLRFLKTFADRKPNTIKEFVRFAGGLSASIDKLISFRTPTSNLSPKGLLQDQNDEVIEYIDVIEQMLVKAKGLTPQRPSSDNTQTKHTTLALPFCALCYKRVNQSPYYCRDHHSSRSALAYKKATRRLISAVYRHSDDEDAQSKLEDYKQGKERLDARTLYSWLNLFSVEPRLVMSELLKLDRDNAGWQSYAEAVLTFTREHYPHAYEQINDIDNITSCYDDWIVNVARVLGGDVEANLWKIKDALIWLKSANNIQKSLTLLNCIRRYEAFMIVNNFPVLSGAKQGTNPNIAKREQLKQLLKERDDDPSLTMNEIARILGVSRTAVYKLKNKII
;
A
#
# COMPACT_ATOMS: atom_id res chain seq x y z
N MET A 1 -15.75 -25.70 19.24
CA MET A 1 -15.82 -24.36 19.87
C MET A 1 -17.18 -23.71 19.59
N ASP A 2 -17.71 -22.90 20.51
CA ASP A 2 -18.98 -22.17 20.32
C ASP A 2 -18.81 -20.99 19.34
N LYS A 3 -19.81 -20.73 18.48
CA LYS A 3 -19.82 -19.61 17.52
C LYS A 3 -19.75 -18.24 18.18
N VAL A 4 -20.09 -18.15 19.47
CA VAL A 4 -20.02 -16.89 20.22
C VAL A 4 -18.67 -16.70 20.94
N ALA A 5 -17.78 -17.70 20.93
CA ALA A 5 -16.53 -17.68 21.69
C ALA A 5 -15.61 -16.51 21.29
N ALA A 6 -15.50 -16.21 19.99
CA ALA A 6 -14.70 -15.09 19.50
C ALA A 6 -15.24 -13.73 19.97
N VAL A 7 -16.58 -13.54 19.95
CA VAL A 7 -17.24 -12.31 20.41
C VAL A 7 -17.08 -12.12 21.92
N VAL A 8 -17.22 -13.19 22.70
CA VAL A 8 -17.00 -13.16 24.16
C VAL A 8 -15.55 -12.83 24.47
N LEU A 9 -14.62 -13.43 23.73
CA LEU A 9 -13.19 -13.17 23.87
C LEU A 9 -12.85 -11.70 23.58
N GLU A 10 -13.34 -11.17 22.47
CA GLU A 10 -13.09 -9.79 22.05
C GLU A 10 -13.51 -8.82 23.15
N LYS A 11 -14.76 -8.94 23.62
CA LYS A 11 -15.29 -8.10 24.70
C LYS A 11 -14.46 -8.20 25.98
N LYS A 12 -14.08 -9.41 26.38
CA LYS A 12 -13.26 -9.64 27.59
C LYS A 12 -11.88 -9.00 27.47
N LEU A 13 -11.22 -9.15 26.32
CA LEU A 13 -9.90 -8.54 26.08
C LEU A 13 -10.00 -7.01 25.98
N GLU A 14 -11.05 -6.46 25.38
CA GLU A 14 -11.28 -5.01 25.34
C GLU A 14 -11.45 -4.42 26.75
N ASP A 15 -12.28 -5.06 27.57
CA ASP A 15 -12.52 -4.62 28.94
C ASP A 15 -11.25 -4.72 29.79
N ASN A 16 -10.46 -5.78 29.60
CA ASN A 16 -9.16 -5.93 30.25
C ASN A 16 -8.17 -4.82 29.85
N LEU A 17 -8.08 -4.49 28.55
CA LEU A 17 -7.21 -3.39 28.10
C LEU A 17 -7.68 -2.04 28.65
N LYS A 18 -8.98 -1.75 28.64
CA LYS A 18 -9.53 -0.51 29.22
C LYS A 18 -9.22 -0.39 30.71
N LYS A 19 -9.37 -1.48 31.47
CA LYS A 19 -8.99 -1.54 32.90
C LYS A 19 -7.50 -1.27 33.09
N LEU A 20 -6.67 -1.83 32.21
CA LEU A 20 -5.22 -1.65 32.25
C LEU A 20 -4.79 -0.21 31.91
N GLU A 21 -5.45 0.44 30.95
CA GLU A 21 -5.27 1.86 30.64
C GLU A 21 -5.72 2.77 31.78
N ALA A 22 -6.88 2.48 32.39
CA ALA A 22 -7.36 3.22 33.56
C ALA A 22 -6.36 3.10 34.72
N ARG A 23 -5.85 1.90 34.98
CA ARG A 23 -4.82 1.63 35.99
C ARG A 23 -3.50 2.35 35.69
N SER A 24 -3.08 2.39 34.43
CA SER A 24 -1.90 3.13 33.98
C SER A 24 -2.01 4.62 34.29
N ARG A 25 -3.19 5.22 34.07
CA ARG A 25 -3.46 6.61 34.41
C ARG A 25 -3.49 6.84 35.92
N SER A 26 -4.16 5.98 36.69
CA SER A 26 -4.27 6.13 38.14
C SER A 26 -2.94 5.94 38.86
N GLU A 27 -2.08 5.02 38.38
CA GLU A 27 -0.76 4.76 38.97
C GLU A 27 0.36 5.66 38.38
N ASN A 28 0.04 6.56 37.44
CA ASN A 28 1.01 7.38 36.69
C ASN A 28 2.17 6.56 36.09
N LYS A 29 1.86 5.36 35.58
CA LYS A 29 2.84 4.44 34.96
C LYS A 29 2.55 4.30 33.48
N LYS A 30 3.59 4.13 32.67
CA LYS A 30 3.41 3.87 31.23
C LYS A 30 3.03 2.41 31.00
N LEU A 31 2.22 2.16 29.98
CA LEU A 31 2.01 0.81 29.47
C LEU A 31 3.24 0.34 28.72
N THR A 32 3.75 -0.86 29.00
CA THR A 32 4.98 -1.39 28.39
C THR A 32 4.76 -2.81 27.86
N GLN A 33 5.55 -3.22 26.86
CA GLN A 33 5.45 -4.60 26.33
C GLN A 33 5.98 -5.64 27.32
N LYS A 34 7.00 -5.27 28.11
CA LYS A 34 7.59 -6.11 29.16
C LYS A 34 7.32 -5.48 30.53
N LYS A 35 7.24 -6.31 31.57
CA LYS A 35 7.16 -5.83 32.95
C LYS A 35 8.39 -4.98 33.27
N SER A 36 8.18 -3.81 33.86
CA SER A 36 9.26 -2.91 34.27
C SER A 36 8.89 -2.21 35.57
N PRO A 37 9.86 -1.76 36.39
CA PRO A 37 9.57 -1.04 37.63
C PRO A 37 8.68 0.20 37.42
N ASN A 38 8.85 0.86 36.27
CA ASN A 38 8.18 2.12 35.92
C ASN A 38 7.04 1.95 34.91
N GLY A 39 6.57 0.72 34.66
CA GLY A 39 5.58 0.46 33.63
C GLY A 39 4.77 -0.82 33.82
N ILE A 40 3.50 -0.76 33.45
CA ILE A 40 2.53 -1.86 33.56
C ILE A 40 2.58 -2.66 32.26
N SER A 41 2.75 -3.97 32.34
CA SER A 41 2.85 -4.79 31.13
C SER A 41 1.49 -4.96 30.47
N VAL A 42 1.37 -4.62 29.18
CA VAL A 42 0.13 -4.84 28.42
C VAL A 42 -0.23 -6.31 28.26
N ILE A 43 0.73 -7.22 28.46
CA ILE A 43 0.51 -8.67 28.43
C ILE A 43 -0.41 -9.10 29.58
N GLU A 44 -0.51 -8.34 30.67
CA GLU A 44 -1.42 -8.65 31.79
C GLU A 44 -2.90 -8.66 31.37
N ALA A 45 -3.28 -7.91 30.33
CA ALA A 45 -4.65 -7.93 29.82
C ALA A 45 -5.04 -9.25 29.11
N PHE A 46 -4.05 -10.07 28.76
CA PHE A 46 -4.22 -11.32 28.03
C PHE A 46 -4.17 -12.56 28.93
N ASP A 47 -4.29 -12.37 30.26
CA ASP A 47 -4.49 -13.47 31.21
C ASP A 47 -5.93 -14.00 31.10
N VAL A 48 -6.20 -14.61 29.95
CA VAL A 48 -7.50 -15.14 29.54
C VAL A 48 -7.27 -16.53 28.98
N ASP A 49 -8.08 -17.48 29.43
CA ASP A 49 -8.04 -18.86 28.98
C ASP A 49 -8.17 -18.95 27.46
N LEU A 50 -7.36 -19.82 26.88
CA LEU A 50 -7.35 -20.11 25.46
C LEU A 50 -8.21 -21.35 25.23
N GLU A 51 -9.14 -21.29 24.28
CA GLU A 51 -9.94 -22.45 23.87
C GLU A 51 -9.03 -23.61 23.46
N LEU A 52 -9.39 -24.81 23.90
CA LEU A 52 -8.56 -26.01 23.76
C LEU A 52 -8.21 -26.29 22.29
N GLU A 53 -9.19 -26.15 21.40
CA GLU A 53 -9.04 -26.34 19.95
C GLU A 53 -8.04 -25.33 19.36
N VAL A 54 -8.18 -24.05 19.71
CA VAL A 54 -7.29 -22.96 19.24
C VAL A 54 -5.86 -23.18 19.74
N SER A 55 -5.74 -23.60 20.99
CA SER A 55 -4.47 -23.89 21.64
C SER A 55 -3.69 -25.01 20.95
N GLU A 56 -4.39 -26.04 20.46
CA GLU A 56 -3.83 -27.14 19.65
C GLU A 56 -3.36 -26.63 18.29
N VAL A 57 -4.20 -25.84 17.62
CA VAL A 57 -3.89 -25.27 16.32
C VAL A 57 -2.66 -24.37 16.38
N LEU A 58 -2.53 -23.51 17.40
CA LEU A 58 -1.36 -22.65 17.58
C LEU A 58 -0.09 -23.48 17.83
N MET A 59 -0.16 -24.52 18.64
CA MET A 59 1.00 -25.39 18.92
C MET A 59 1.46 -26.16 17.69
N LEU A 60 0.54 -26.72 16.91
CA LEU A 60 0.86 -27.54 15.74
C LEU A 60 1.43 -26.72 14.58
N ASN A 61 0.96 -25.47 14.43
CA ASN A 61 1.26 -24.68 13.24
C ASN A 61 2.30 -23.57 13.47
N LEU A 62 2.60 -23.21 14.72
CA LEU A 62 3.55 -22.15 15.03
C LEU A 62 4.81 -22.70 15.69
N ARG A 63 5.97 -22.21 15.25
CA ARG A 63 7.24 -22.50 15.94
C ARG A 63 7.34 -21.68 17.21
N PHE A 64 7.21 -22.29 18.38
CA PHE A 64 7.49 -21.64 19.67
C PHE A 64 8.98 -21.54 19.98
N LEU A 65 9.33 -20.79 21.02
CA LEU A 65 10.69 -20.80 21.56
C LEU A 65 11.07 -22.23 21.97
N LYS A 66 12.34 -22.59 21.83
CA LYS A 66 12.84 -23.95 22.11
C LYS A 66 12.42 -24.49 23.48
N THR A 67 12.37 -23.63 24.50
CA THR A 67 11.95 -23.98 25.87
C THR A 67 10.47 -24.42 25.98
N PHE A 68 9.66 -24.13 24.96
CA PHE A 68 8.22 -24.38 24.92
C PHE A 68 7.78 -25.14 23.65
N ALA A 69 8.71 -25.77 22.92
CA ALA A 69 8.45 -26.34 21.59
C ALA A 69 7.26 -27.34 21.58
N ASP A 70 7.13 -28.16 22.63
CA ASP A 70 6.08 -29.18 22.75
C ASP A 70 5.02 -28.82 23.79
N ARG A 71 4.92 -27.54 24.16
CA ARG A 71 3.96 -27.08 25.17
C ARG A 71 2.79 -26.35 24.55
N LYS A 72 1.61 -26.77 24.98
CA LYS A 72 0.34 -26.20 24.63
C LYS A 72 0.04 -24.98 25.53
N PRO A 73 -0.24 -23.77 24.99
CA PRO A 73 -0.53 -22.60 25.81
C PRO A 73 -1.97 -22.64 26.34
N ASN A 74 -2.16 -22.57 27.65
CA ASN A 74 -3.51 -22.61 28.25
C ASN A 74 -4.17 -21.22 28.30
N THR A 75 -3.38 -20.15 28.20
CA THR A 75 -3.87 -18.77 28.14
C THR A 75 -3.24 -18.01 26.98
N ILE A 76 -3.87 -16.91 26.56
CA ILE A 76 -3.30 -16.03 25.53
C ILE A 76 -1.97 -15.43 26.00
N LYS A 77 -1.85 -15.11 27.29
CA LYS A 77 -0.60 -14.67 27.92
C LYS A 77 0.51 -15.73 27.83
N GLU A 78 0.18 -17.01 28.04
CA GLU A 78 1.12 -18.10 27.81
C GLU A 78 1.51 -18.23 26.35
N PHE A 79 0.55 -18.16 25.42
CA PHE A 79 0.83 -18.13 23.99
C PHE A 79 1.84 -17.02 23.64
N VAL A 80 1.60 -15.78 24.12
CA VAL A 80 2.49 -14.65 23.88
C VAL A 80 3.89 -14.92 24.42
N ARG A 81 3.99 -15.54 25.60
CA ARG A 81 5.27 -15.95 26.19
C ARG A 81 5.97 -17.02 25.36
N PHE A 82 5.24 -18.05 24.93
CA PHE A 82 5.78 -19.19 24.17
C PHE A 82 6.26 -18.75 22.79
N ALA A 83 5.55 -17.81 22.18
CA ALA A 83 5.88 -17.21 20.89
C ALA A 83 7.08 -16.26 20.95
N GLY A 84 7.50 -15.79 22.12
CA GLY A 84 8.68 -14.92 22.28
C GLY A 84 8.36 -13.44 22.55
N GLY A 85 7.14 -13.14 22.99
CA GLY A 85 6.68 -11.80 23.34
C GLY A 85 5.71 -11.22 22.31
N LEU A 86 5.16 -10.05 22.64
CA LEU A 86 4.03 -9.45 21.92
C LEU A 86 4.26 -9.31 20.41
N SER A 87 5.38 -8.70 19.99
CA SER A 87 5.70 -8.51 18.57
C SER A 87 5.90 -9.85 17.84
N ALA A 88 6.68 -10.77 18.42
CA ALA A 88 6.92 -12.08 17.81
C ALA A 88 5.63 -12.91 17.67
N SER A 89 4.67 -12.72 18.58
CA SER A 89 3.36 -13.37 18.53
C SER A 89 2.54 -12.85 17.35
N ILE A 90 2.47 -11.52 17.18
CA ILE A 90 1.80 -10.89 16.05
C ILE A 90 2.41 -11.36 14.72
N ASP A 91 3.74 -11.36 14.61
CA ASP A 91 4.45 -11.77 13.38
C ASP A 91 4.19 -13.24 13.03
N LYS A 92 4.09 -14.11 14.03
CA LYS A 92 3.76 -15.53 13.86
C LYS A 92 2.32 -15.74 13.42
N LEU A 93 1.36 -15.02 14.01
CA LEU A 93 -0.05 -15.08 13.57
C LEU A 93 -0.20 -14.54 12.14
N ILE A 94 0.50 -13.46 11.80
CA ILE A 94 0.56 -12.93 10.44
C ILE A 94 1.20 -13.94 9.47
N SER A 95 2.24 -14.65 9.90
CA SER A 95 2.86 -15.68 9.06
C SER A 95 1.92 -16.88 8.86
N PHE A 96 1.13 -17.23 9.88
CA PHE A 96 0.19 -18.36 9.85
C PHE A 96 -0.98 -18.14 8.87
N ARG A 97 -1.44 -16.89 8.75
CA ARG A 97 -2.46 -16.48 7.77
C ARG A 97 -1.91 -16.24 6.35
N THR A 98 -0.60 -16.06 6.21
CA THR A 98 -0.01 -15.67 4.93
C THR A 98 0.49 -16.91 4.19
N PRO A 99 0.24 -17.06 2.87
CA PRO A 99 0.72 -18.21 2.11
C PRO A 99 2.25 -18.32 2.16
N THR A 100 2.76 -19.43 2.71
CA THR A 100 4.19 -19.68 2.87
C THR A 100 4.79 -20.57 1.77
N SER A 101 3.97 -21.30 1.01
CA SER A 101 4.41 -22.13 -0.12
C SER A 101 3.26 -22.45 -1.10
N ASN A 102 3.58 -23.05 -2.25
CA ASN A 102 2.61 -23.55 -3.23
C ASN A 102 1.68 -24.65 -2.68
N LEU A 103 2.01 -25.24 -1.53
CA LEU A 103 1.25 -26.33 -0.89
C LEU A 103 0.13 -25.84 0.04
N SER A 104 0.17 -24.57 0.48
CA SER A 104 -0.93 -23.92 1.22
C SER A 104 -1.21 -22.54 0.59
N PRO A 105 -1.91 -22.51 -0.57
CA PRO A 105 -2.12 -21.29 -1.35
C PRO A 105 -2.99 -20.23 -0.64
N LYS A 106 -3.66 -20.60 0.46
CA LYS A 106 -4.48 -19.71 1.29
C LYS A 106 -3.82 -19.34 2.63
N GLY A 107 -2.70 -19.98 3.02
CA GLY A 107 -2.12 -19.89 4.36
C GLY A 107 -2.76 -20.90 5.31
N LEU A 108 -1.98 -21.49 6.21
CA LEU A 108 -2.37 -22.65 7.03
C LEU A 108 -3.56 -22.37 7.98
N LEU A 109 -3.75 -21.10 8.37
CA LEU A 109 -4.92 -20.69 9.15
C LEU A 109 -6.23 -20.88 8.38
N GLN A 110 -6.22 -20.67 7.06
CA GLN A 110 -7.42 -20.77 6.22
C GLN A 110 -7.85 -22.22 5.95
N ASP A 111 -7.04 -23.18 6.38
CA ASP A 111 -7.36 -24.62 6.34
C ASP A 111 -8.06 -25.07 7.65
N GLN A 112 -8.30 -24.16 8.60
CA GLN A 112 -9.00 -24.41 9.87
C GLN A 112 -10.50 -24.08 9.77
N ASN A 113 -11.27 -24.51 10.78
CA ASN A 113 -12.70 -24.17 10.88
C ASN A 113 -12.91 -22.66 11.07
N ASP A 114 -14.01 -22.13 10.55
CA ASP A 114 -14.35 -20.70 10.60
C ASP A 114 -14.31 -20.14 12.03
N GLU A 115 -14.82 -20.89 13.01
CA GLU A 115 -14.79 -20.48 14.41
C GLU A 115 -13.34 -20.28 14.92
N VAL A 116 -12.42 -21.18 14.55
CA VAL A 116 -10.99 -21.11 14.93
C VAL A 116 -10.33 -19.91 14.26
N ILE A 117 -10.66 -19.66 12.99
CA ILE A 117 -10.16 -18.50 12.24
C ILE A 117 -10.58 -17.21 12.94
N GLU A 118 -11.87 -17.06 13.23
CA GLU A 118 -12.43 -15.89 13.91
C GLU A 118 -11.80 -15.66 15.29
N TYR A 119 -11.62 -16.73 16.08
CA TYR A 119 -11.01 -16.63 17.40
C TYR A 119 -9.54 -16.18 17.33
N ILE A 120 -8.77 -16.73 16.38
CA ILE A 120 -7.37 -16.33 16.16
C ILE A 120 -7.28 -14.89 15.63
N ASP A 121 -8.21 -14.47 14.77
CA ASP A 121 -8.30 -13.11 14.28
C ASP A 121 -8.53 -12.12 15.44
N VAL A 122 -9.42 -12.44 16.38
CA VAL A 122 -9.64 -11.63 17.59
C VAL A 122 -8.35 -11.53 18.42
N ILE A 123 -7.63 -12.64 18.63
CA ILE A 123 -6.34 -12.62 19.34
C ILE A 123 -5.36 -11.68 18.63
N GLU A 124 -5.17 -11.82 17.31
CA GLU A 124 -4.26 -10.98 16.53
C GLU A 124 -4.61 -9.49 16.67
N GLN A 125 -5.88 -9.15 16.45
CA GLN A 125 -6.38 -7.78 16.52
C GLN A 125 -6.14 -7.16 17.90
N MET A 126 -6.43 -7.91 18.96
CA MET A 126 -6.25 -7.45 20.33
C MET A 126 -4.78 -7.29 20.70
N LEU A 127 -3.90 -8.19 20.25
CA LEU A 127 -2.44 -8.05 20.43
C LEU A 127 -1.89 -6.81 19.69
N VAL A 128 -2.37 -6.54 18.46
CA VAL A 128 -2.00 -5.34 17.69
C VAL A 128 -2.47 -4.07 18.40
N LYS A 129 -3.72 -4.05 18.90
CA LYS A 129 -4.28 -2.95 19.68
C LYS A 129 -3.44 -2.69 20.93
N ALA A 130 -3.13 -3.74 21.70
CA ALA A 130 -2.27 -3.64 22.88
C ALA A 130 -0.86 -3.15 22.57
N LYS A 131 -0.27 -3.58 21.44
CA LYS A 131 1.03 -3.07 20.98
C LYS A 131 0.96 -1.55 20.79
N GLY A 132 -0.08 -1.05 20.12
CA GLY A 132 -0.30 0.39 19.89
C GLY A 132 -0.40 1.24 21.16
N LEU A 133 -0.75 0.65 22.30
CA LEU A 133 -0.83 1.34 23.60
C LEU A 133 0.52 1.47 24.32
N THR A 134 1.57 0.80 23.83
CA THR A 134 2.91 0.86 24.43
C THR A 134 3.83 1.83 23.70
N PRO A 135 4.78 2.49 24.40
CA PRO A 135 5.85 3.25 23.76
C PRO A 135 6.58 2.37 22.75
N GLN A 136 6.35 2.66 21.47
CA GLN A 136 7.11 2.03 20.40
C GLN A 136 8.51 2.63 20.45
N ARG A 137 9.51 1.85 20.86
CA ARG A 137 10.86 2.18 20.44
C ARG A 137 10.88 2.02 18.91
N PRO A 138 11.39 3.00 18.13
CA PRO A 138 11.80 2.70 16.77
C PRO A 138 12.70 1.47 16.87
N SER A 139 12.30 0.38 16.21
CA SER A 139 12.91 -0.95 16.36
C SER A 139 14.44 -0.84 16.37
N SER A 140 15.06 -1.11 17.51
CA SER A 140 16.50 -1.34 17.56
C SER A 140 16.69 -2.76 17.02
N ASP A 141 17.03 -2.80 15.74
CA ASP A 141 17.38 -3.97 14.95
C ASP A 141 18.22 -4.97 15.73
N ASN A 142 17.72 -6.20 15.81
CA ASN A 142 18.54 -7.39 15.89
C ASN A 142 17.87 -8.46 15.04
N THR A 143 18.13 -8.42 13.74
CA THR A 143 18.82 -9.49 12.98
C THR A 143 18.74 -9.18 11.49
N GLN A 144 19.87 -8.81 10.90
CA GLN A 144 20.27 -9.17 9.54
C GLN A 144 19.19 -9.15 8.44
N THR A 145 18.60 -8.00 8.17
CA THR A 145 18.39 -7.54 6.79
C THR A 145 18.56 -6.02 6.80
N LYS A 146 19.61 -5.53 6.14
CA LYS A 146 20.07 -4.13 6.13
C LYS A 146 19.15 -3.17 5.35
N HIS A 147 17.84 -3.32 5.41
CA HIS A 147 16.91 -2.32 4.89
C HIS A 147 15.76 -2.14 5.87
N THR A 148 15.84 -1.10 6.70
CA THR A 148 14.64 -0.47 7.27
C THR A 148 13.65 -0.31 6.12
N THR A 149 12.55 -1.04 6.20
CA THR A 149 11.53 -0.99 5.17
C THR A 149 10.89 0.39 5.23
N LEU A 150 11.42 1.31 4.43
CA LEU A 150 10.92 2.68 4.30
C LEU A 150 9.44 2.59 3.95
N ALA A 151 8.59 3.03 4.88
CA ALA A 151 7.17 3.14 4.65
C ALA A 151 6.93 4.11 3.51
N LEU A 152 6.02 3.75 2.59
CA LEU A 152 5.61 4.66 1.53
C LEU A 152 4.86 5.84 2.15
N PRO A 153 5.05 7.08 1.67
CA PRO A 153 4.34 8.24 2.23
C PRO A 153 2.82 8.15 1.99
N PHE A 154 2.42 7.50 0.89
CA PHE A 154 1.04 7.25 0.50
C PHE A 154 0.81 5.77 0.19
N CYS A 155 -0.44 5.35 0.22
CA CYS A 155 -0.87 4.01 -0.13
C CYS A 155 -0.39 3.64 -1.53
N ALA A 156 0.19 2.45 -1.72
CA ALA A 156 0.64 1.96 -3.03
C ALA A 156 -0.44 2.02 -4.12
N LEU A 157 -1.72 1.94 -3.74
CA LEU A 157 -2.85 1.85 -4.66
C LEU A 157 -3.69 3.14 -4.74
N CYS A 158 -3.42 4.17 -3.94
CA CYS A 158 -4.16 5.44 -4.02
C CYS A 158 -3.35 6.62 -3.47
N TYR A 159 -4.02 7.75 -3.25
CA TYR A 159 -3.44 9.00 -2.75
C TYR A 159 -3.42 9.14 -1.22
N LYS A 160 -4.19 8.31 -0.49
CA LYS A 160 -4.32 8.43 0.97
C LYS A 160 -3.01 8.08 1.67
N ARG A 161 -2.66 8.81 2.74
CA ARG A 161 -1.46 8.50 3.54
C ARG A 161 -1.55 7.12 4.19
N VAL A 162 -0.41 6.43 4.25
CA VAL A 162 -0.32 5.19 5.04
C VAL A 162 -0.28 5.56 6.53
N ASN A 163 -0.86 4.73 7.39
CA ASN A 163 -0.80 4.93 8.84
C ASN A 163 -0.15 3.73 9.53
N GLN A 164 -0.93 2.65 9.70
CA GLN A 164 -0.56 1.45 10.45
C GLN A 164 0.06 0.34 9.59
N SER A 165 0.02 0.48 8.27
CA SER A 165 0.71 -0.40 7.33
C SER A 165 1.86 0.39 6.69
N PRO A 166 3.00 -0.25 6.38
CA PRO A 166 4.10 0.43 5.70
C PRO A 166 3.73 0.85 4.26
N TYR A 167 2.67 0.30 3.67
CA TYR A 167 2.43 0.41 2.24
C TYR A 167 0.99 0.74 1.84
N TYR A 168 0.01 0.46 2.68
CA TYR A 168 -1.40 0.58 2.30
C TYR A 168 -2.18 1.45 3.29
N CYS A 169 -3.15 2.20 2.79
CA CYS A 169 -4.15 2.84 3.65
C CYS A 169 -5.12 1.78 4.20
N ARG A 170 -5.99 2.21 5.12
CA ARG A 170 -7.01 1.32 5.72
C ARG A 170 -7.86 0.61 4.65
N ASP A 171 -8.29 1.36 3.64
CA ASP A 171 -9.26 0.90 2.64
C ASP A 171 -8.64 -0.06 1.59
N HIS A 172 -7.32 -0.06 1.46
CA HIS A 172 -6.57 -0.89 0.51
C HIS A 172 -5.61 -1.85 1.21
N HIS A 173 -5.80 -2.09 2.50
CA HIS A 173 -4.98 -3.05 3.22
C HIS A 173 -5.28 -4.47 2.72
N SER A 174 -4.24 -5.19 2.31
CA SER A 174 -4.38 -6.54 1.72
C SER A 174 -5.15 -7.53 2.61
N SER A 175 -4.96 -7.44 3.93
CA SER A 175 -5.71 -8.25 4.90
C SER A 175 -7.05 -7.65 5.36
N ARG A 176 -7.09 -6.36 5.74
CA ARG A 176 -8.29 -5.74 6.35
C ARG A 176 -9.37 -5.36 5.32
N SER A 177 -8.99 -5.25 4.05
CA SER A 177 -9.89 -4.89 2.96
C SER A 177 -9.51 -5.66 1.69
N ALA A 178 -9.37 -6.98 1.82
CA ALA A 178 -8.85 -7.86 0.76
C ALA A 178 -9.59 -7.72 -0.57
N LEU A 179 -10.92 -7.53 -0.54
CA LEU A 179 -11.71 -7.33 -1.76
C LEU A 179 -11.36 -6.01 -2.45
N ALA A 180 -11.32 -4.91 -1.70
CA ALA A 180 -10.95 -3.59 -2.21
C ALA A 180 -9.51 -3.56 -2.72
N TYR A 181 -8.58 -4.17 -1.97
CA TYR A 181 -7.19 -4.38 -2.39
C TYR A 181 -7.13 -5.13 -3.73
N LYS A 182 -7.74 -6.32 -3.83
CA LYS A 182 -7.74 -7.13 -5.07
C LYS A 182 -8.36 -6.36 -6.23
N LYS A 183 -9.46 -5.62 -6.00
CA LYS A 183 -10.13 -4.80 -7.02
C LYS A 183 -9.20 -3.69 -7.52
N ALA A 184 -8.61 -2.92 -6.61
CA ALA A 184 -7.69 -1.84 -6.95
C ALA A 184 -6.41 -2.35 -7.64
N THR A 185 -5.80 -3.43 -7.13
CA THR A 185 -4.64 -4.07 -7.76
C THR A 185 -4.94 -4.58 -9.16
N ARG A 186 -6.06 -5.31 -9.36
CA ARG A 186 -6.46 -5.78 -10.70
C ARG A 186 -6.70 -4.62 -11.65
N ARG A 187 -7.29 -3.53 -11.15
CA ARG A 187 -7.55 -2.34 -11.96
C ARG A 187 -6.25 -1.67 -12.39
N LEU A 188 -5.31 -1.49 -11.47
CA LEU A 188 -4.00 -0.94 -11.77
C LEU A 188 -3.21 -1.83 -12.75
N ILE A 189 -3.18 -3.14 -12.52
CA ILE A 189 -2.55 -4.11 -13.45
C ILE A 189 -3.17 -3.99 -14.84
N SER A 190 -4.50 -3.93 -14.93
CA SER A 190 -5.20 -3.76 -16.20
C SER A 190 -4.89 -2.42 -16.86
N ALA A 191 -4.74 -1.35 -16.07
CA ALA A 191 -4.39 -0.04 -16.58
C ALA A 191 -2.98 -0.05 -17.18
N VAL A 192 -1.98 -0.58 -16.45
CA VAL A 192 -0.61 -0.73 -16.94
C VAL A 192 -0.60 -1.55 -18.23
N TYR A 193 -1.24 -2.71 -18.23
CA TYR A 193 -1.29 -3.59 -19.40
C TYR A 193 -1.89 -2.94 -20.66
N ARG A 194 -2.86 -2.03 -20.51
CA ARG A 194 -3.66 -1.53 -21.63
C ARG A 194 -3.32 -0.11 -22.06
N HIS A 195 -2.79 0.69 -21.14
CA HIS A 195 -2.72 2.15 -21.29
C HIS A 195 -1.34 2.73 -20.91
N SER A 196 -0.38 1.90 -20.51
CA SER A 196 0.99 2.36 -20.27
C SER A 196 1.90 1.94 -21.43
N ASP A 197 2.71 2.88 -21.90
CA ASP A 197 3.78 2.64 -22.88
C ASP A 197 5.16 2.47 -22.20
N ASP A 198 5.20 2.34 -20.88
CA ASP A 198 6.45 2.18 -20.11
C ASP A 198 7.00 0.75 -20.25
N GLU A 199 8.12 0.60 -20.94
CA GLU A 199 8.71 -0.70 -21.30
C GLU A 199 9.08 -1.53 -20.06
N ASP A 200 9.64 -0.90 -19.03
CA ASP A 200 10.02 -1.57 -17.78
C ASP A 200 8.80 -2.11 -17.03
N ALA A 201 7.73 -1.32 -16.97
CA ALA A 201 6.46 -1.73 -16.38
C ALA A 201 5.81 -2.88 -17.16
N GLN A 202 5.84 -2.84 -18.51
CA GLN A 202 5.35 -3.93 -19.34
C GLN A 202 6.17 -5.21 -19.14
N SER A 203 7.50 -5.10 -19.10
CA SER A 203 8.40 -6.23 -18.89
C SER A 203 8.12 -6.93 -17.54
N LYS A 204 8.10 -6.16 -16.44
CA LYS A 204 7.77 -6.68 -15.10
C LYS A 204 6.37 -7.31 -15.02
N LEU A 205 5.41 -6.73 -15.74
CA LEU A 205 4.06 -7.28 -15.79
C LEU A 205 4.04 -8.65 -16.47
N GLU A 206 4.79 -8.84 -17.54
CA GLU A 206 4.90 -10.14 -18.21
C GLU A 206 5.59 -11.18 -17.33
N ASP A 207 6.65 -10.81 -16.61
CA ASP A 207 7.30 -11.69 -15.64
C ASP A 207 6.37 -12.09 -14.48
N TYR A 208 5.55 -11.16 -13.98
CA TYR A 208 4.51 -11.46 -13.01
C TYR A 208 3.45 -12.44 -13.55
N LYS A 209 2.99 -12.26 -14.79
CA LYS A 209 2.02 -13.18 -15.42
C LYS A 209 2.58 -14.58 -15.61
N GLN A 210 3.88 -14.69 -15.86
CA GLN A 210 4.61 -15.95 -15.98
C GLN A 210 4.97 -16.58 -14.63
N GLY A 211 4.65 -15.90 -13.51
CA GLY A 211 4.95 -16.36 -12.16
C GLY A 211 6.44 -16.27 -11.78
N LYS A 212 7.25 -15.56 -12.57
CA LYS A 212 8.69 -15.36 -12.31
C LYS A 212 8.94 -14.34 -11.20
N GLU A 213 8.08 -13.32 -11.12
CA GLU A 213 8.17 -12.27 -10.12
C GLU A 213 6.86 -12.09 -9.34
N ARG A 214 6.96 -11.57 -8.11
CA ARG A 214 5.81 -11.13 -7.33
C ARG A 214 5.69 -9.61 -7.42
N LEU A 215 4.47 -9.10 -7.58
CA LEU A 215 4.21 -7.67 -7.49
C LEU A 215 4.25 -7.21 -6.04
N ASP A 216 5.27 -6.41 -5.72
CA ASP A 216 5.41 -5.78 -4.41
C ASP A 216 4.72 -4.40 -4.36
N ALA A 217 4.60 -3.85 -3.16
CA ALA A 217 3.96 -2.56 -2.94
C ALA A 217 4.69 -1.40 -3.63
N ARG A 218 6.02 -1.47 -3.78
CA ARG A 218 6.82 -0.43 -4.41
C ARG A 218 6.53 -0.35 -5.90
N THR A 219 6.42 -1.52 -6.54
CA THR A 219 6.05 -1.65 -7.96
C THR A 219 4.64 -1.11 -8.19
N LEU A 220 3.68 -1.45 -7.33
CA LEU A 220 2.32 -0.89 -7.43
C LEU A 220 2.32 0.64 -7.22
N TYR A 221 3.11 1.13 -6.26
CA TYR A 221 3.24 2.55 -6.00
C TYR A 221 3.81 3.32 -7.20
N SER A 222 4.85 2.79 -7.85
CA SER A 222 5.46 3.38 -9.05
C SER A 222 4.55 3.28 -10.26
N TRP A 223 3.86 2.15 -10.44
CA TRP A 223 2.94 1.96 -11.55
C TRP A 223 1.77 2.93 -11.54
N LEU A 224 1.24 3.26 -10.35
CA LEU A 224 0.19 4.28 -10.28
C LEU A 224 0.70 5.62 -10.81
N ASN A 225 1.95 5.99 -10.52
CA ASN A 225 2.53 7.26 -10.95
C ASN A 225 2.69 7.40 -12.47
N LEU A 226 2.64 6.31 -13.24
CA LEU A 226 2.73 6.33 -14.72
C LEU A 226 1.55 7.05 -15.36
N PHE A 227 0.42 7.17 -14.66
CA PHE A 227 -0.82 7.76 -15.19
C PHE A 227 -0.97 9.25 -14.85
N SER A 228 0.11 9.93 -14.50
CA SER A 228 0.08 11.36 -14.15
C SER A 228 1.43 12.02 -14.37
N VAL A 229 1.40 13.31 -14.73
CA VAL A 229 2.59 14.15 -14.92
C VAL A 229 3.37 14.30 -13.61
N GLU A 230 4.69 14.43 -13.68
CA GLU A 230 5.54 14.57 -12.49
C GLU A 230 5.55 15.99 -11.91
N PRO A 231 5.54 16.18 -10.58
CA PRO A 231 5.48 17.53 -9.99
C PRO A 231 6.76 18.32 -10.16
N ARG A 232 7.88 17.67 -10.48
CA ARG A 232 9.19 18.34 -10.66
C ARG A 232 9.16 19.41 -11.76
N LEU A 233 8.18 19.36 -12.66
CA LEU A 233 8.03 20.37 -13.72
C LEU A 233 7.69 21.77 -13.16
N VAL A 234 7.10 21.88 -11.96
CA VAL A 234 6.85 23.20 -11.33
C VAL A 234 8.09 23.79 -10.64
N MET A 235 9.20 23.03 -10.55
CA MET A 235 10.35 23.39 -9.72
C MET A 235 10.97 24.75 -10.07
N SER A 236 11.05 25.08 -11.37
CA SER A 236 11.60 26.37 -11.81
C SER A 236 10.80 27.55 -11.25
N GLU A 237 9.48 27.44 -11.22
CA GLU A 237 8.58 28.46 -10.66
C GLU A 237 8.70 28.52 -9.14
N LEU A 238 8.73 27.37 -8.45
CA LEU A 238 8.90 27.33 -7.00
C LEU A 238 10.24 27.93 -6.55
N LEU A 239 11.32 27.69 -7.29
CA LEU A 239 12.64 28.27 -7.02
C LEU A 239 12.66 29.78 -7.27
N LYS A 240 11.90 30.26 -8.25
CA LYS A 240 11.76 31.70 -8.51
C LYS A 240 11.04 32.37 -7.33
N LEU A 241 9.92 31.81 -6.88
CA LEU A 241 9.18 32.31 -5.72
C LEU A 241 10.04 32.38 -4.45
N ASP A 242 10.91 31.38 -4.25
CA ASP A 242 11.83 31.33 -3.11
C ASP A 242 12.90 32.43 -3.18
N ARG A 243 13.51 32.64 -4.35
CA ARG A 243 14.44 33.76 -4.57
C ARG A 243 13.80 35.12 -4.35
N ASP A 244 12.54 35.26 -4.76
CA ASP A 244 11.78 36.50 -4.65
C ASP A 244 11.19 36.71 -3.24
N ASN A 245 11.45 35.78 -2.29
CA ASN A 245 10.88 35.77 -0.94
C ASN A 245 9.34 35.90 -0.93
N ALA A 246 8.69 35.24 -1.88
CA ALA A 246 7.25 35.35 -2.05
C ALA A 246 6.48 34.79 -0.84
N GLY A 247 5.30 35.37 -0.57
CA GLY A 247 4.36 34.86 0.42
C GLY A 247 3.82 33.49 0.04
N TRP A 248 3.30 32.74 1.01
CA TRP A 248 2.77 31.40 0.80
C TRP A 248 1.61 31.34 -0.21
N GLN A 249 0.87 32.45 -0.36
CA GLN A 249 -0.21 32.59 -1.32
C GLN A 249 0.28 32.39 -2.76
N SER A 250 1.47 32.89 -3.09
CA SER A 250 2.07 32.70 -4.42
C SER A 250 2.44 31.24 -4.67
N TYR A 251 2.87 30.50 -3.63
CA TYR A 251 3.10 29.06 -3.73
C TYR A 251 1.79 28.28 -3.92
N ALA A 252 0.73 28.67 -3.22
CA ALA A 252 -0.60 28.08 -3.41
C ALA A 252 -1.11 28.31 -4.84
N GLU A 253 -0.95 29.52 -5.38
CA GLU A 253 -1.32 29.86 -6.77
C GLU A 253 -0.51 29.04 -7.79
N ALA A 254 0.80 28.86 -7.56
CA ALA A 254 1.64 28.02 -8.42
C ALA A 254 1.18 26.56 -8.39
N VAL A 255 0.82 26.03 -7.22
CA VAL A 255 0.26 24.67 -7.08
C VAL A 255 -1.08 24.56 -7.82
N LEU A 256 -1.98 25.52 -7.67
CA LEU A 256 -3.29 25.53 -8.33
C LEU A 256 -3.15 25.64 -9.85
N THR A 257 -2.30 26.55 -10.34
CA THR A 257 -2.04 26.74 -11.76
C THR A 257 -1.49 25.45 -12.39
N PHE A 258 -0.50 24.83 -11.75
CA PHE A 258 0.07 23.56 -12.22
C PHE A 258 -0.97 22.42 -12.19
N THR A 259 -1.78 22.36 -11.13
CA THR A 259 -2.84 21.35 -10.99
C THR A 259 -3.91 21.52 -12.06
N ARG A 260 -4.32 22.75 -12.37
CA ARG A 260 -5.27 23.05 -13.44
C ARG A 260 -4.80 22.53 -14.80
N GLU A 261 -3.53 22.71 -15.11
CA GLU A 261 -2.96 22.34 -16.40
C GLU A 261 -2.79 20.82 -16.55
N HIS A 262 -2.32 20.15 -15.49
CA HIS A 262 -1.87 18.76 -15.59
C HIS A 262 -2.71 17.73 -14.85
N TYR A 263 -3.53 18.16 -13.88
CA TYR A 263 -4.28 17.29 -12.97
C TYR A 263 -5.77 17.71 -12.90
N PRO A 264 -6.51 17.62 -14.02
CA PRO A 264 -7.86 18.17 -14.12
C PRO A 264 -8.87 17.55 -13.12
N HIS A 265 -8.79 16.25 -12.82
CA HIS A 265 -9.71 15.63 -11.85
C HIS A 265 -9.42 16.12 -10.43
N ALA A 266 -8.14 16.35 -10.10
CA ALA A 266 -7.78 16.92 -8.82
C ALA A 266 -8.15 18.41 -8.75
N TYR A 267 -7.95 19.18 -9.84
CA TYR A 267 -8.29 20.61 -9.89
C TYR A 267 -9.77 20.86 -9.67
N GLU A 268 -10.65 20.05 -10.27
CA GLU A 268 -12.11 20.13 -10.07
C GLU A 268 -12.52 20.03 -8.60
N GLN A 269 -11.73 19.34 -7.77
CA GLN A 269 -12.00 19.26 -6.35
C GLN A 269 -11.46 20.50 -5.61
N ILE A 270 -10.26 20.98 -5.96
CA ILE A 270 -9.50 21.92 -5.10
C ILE A 270 -9.58 23.38 -5.55
N ASN A 271 -10.18 23.68 -6.70
CA ASN A 271 -10.27 25.03 -7.26
C ASN A 271 -11.09 26.01 -6.40
N ASP A 272 -12.06 25.51 -5.64
CA ASP A 272 -12.99 26.31 -4.83
C ASP A 272 -12.61 26.35 -3.34
N ILE A 273 -11.36 26.04 -3.00
CA ILE A 273 -10.91 26.14 -1.60
C ILE A 273 -10.82 27.61 -1.22
N ASP A 274 -11.73 28.03 -0.34
CA ASP A 274 -11.76 29.38 0.22
C ASP A 274 -10.38 29.82 0.71
N ASN A 275 -9.89 30.94 0.16
CA ASN A 275 -8.65 31.60 0.55
C ASN A 275 -8.71 32.25 1.96
N ILE A 276 -9.71 31.90 2.77
CA ILE A 276 -9.95 32.43 4.13
C ILE A 276 -8.95 31.80 5.14
N THR A 277 -8.03 30.95 4.69
CA THR A 277 -7.00 30.36 5.55
C THR A 277 -5.94 31.37 5.97
N SER A 278 -5.62 31.40 7.26
CA SER A 278 -4.62 32.31 7.85
C SER A 278 -3.17 31.93 7.56
N CYS A 279 -2.89 30.68 7.18
CA CYS A 279 -1.53 30.22 6.89
C CYS A 279 -1.48 29.06 5.90
N TYR A 280 -0.29 28.80 5.35
CA TYR A 280 -0.11 27.78 4.32
C TYR A 280 -0.44 26.37 4.80
N ASP A 281 -0.13 26.06 6.05
CA ASP A 281 -0.36 24.72 6.61
C ASP A 281 -1.84 24.38 6.67
N ASP A 282 -2.67 25.36 7.04
CA ASP A 282 -4.13 25.21 7.05
C ASP A 282 -4.69 25.05 5.63
N TRP A 283 -4.15 25.80 4.67
CA TRP A 283 -4.51 25.65 3.27
C TRP A 283 -4.16 24.25 2.73
N ILE A 284 -2.96 23.75 3.00
CA ILE A 284 -2.52 22.39 2.63
C ILE A 284 -3.44 21.33 3.23
N VAL A 285 -3.80 21.48 4.51
CA VAL A 285 -4.72 20.53 5.16
C VAL A 285 -6.13 20.62 4.58
N ASN A 286 -6.60 21.81 4.18
CA ASN A 286 -7.89 21.96 3.52
C ASN A 286 -7.90 21.25 2.16
N VAL A 287 -6.81 21.35 1.38
CA VAL A 287 -6.65 20.57 0.14
C VAL A 287 -6.74 19.07 0.44
N ALA A 288 -6.02 18.58 1.45
CA ALA A 288 -6.09 17.16 1.84
C ALA A 288 -7.51 16.74 2.31
N ARG A 289 -8.24 17.64 3.00
CA ARG A 289 -9.63 17.41 3.42
C ARG A 289 -10.55 17.26 2.22
N VAL A 290 -10.45 18.14 1.24
CA VAL A 290 -11.31 18.09 0.06
C VAL A 290 -11.07 16.81 -0.74
N LEU A 291 -9.81 16.39 -0.90
CA LEU A 291 -9.47 15.16 -1.62
C LEU A 291 -9.84 13.88 -0.84
N GLY A 292 -9.69 13.86 0.49
CA GLY A 292 -9.72 12.61 1.28
C GLY A 292 -10.64 12.60 2.50
N GLY A 293 -11.41 13.66 2.72
CA GLY A 293 -12.24 13.88 3.90
C GLY A 293 -11.44 14.20 5.18
N ASP A 294 -12.15 14.30 6.30
CA ASP A 294 -11.54 14.65 7.60
C ASP A 294 -10.50 13.64 8.09
N VAL A 295 -10.62 12.38 7.68
CA VAL A 295 -9.64 11.34 8.03
C VAL A 295 -8.28 11.69 7.43
N GLU A 296 -8.23 12.08 6.16
CA GLU A 296 -6.99 12.46 5.51
C GLU A 296 -6.47 13.78 6.09
N ALA A 297 -7.33 14.78 6.29
CA ALA A 297 -6.96 16.04 6.93
C ALA A 297 -6.29 15.83 8.30
N ASN A 298 -6.84 14.95 9.12
CA ASN A 298 -6.29 14.60 10.43
C ASN A 298 -4.94 13.87 10.32
N LEU A 299 -4.77 12.98 9.34
CA LEU A 299 -3.48 12.34 9.09
C LEU A 299 -2.40 13.36 8.72
N TRP A 300 -2.74 14.38 7.92
CA TRP A 300 -1.82 15.46 7.59
C TRP A 300 -1.46 16.34 8.80
N LYS A 301 -2.41 16.60 9.69
CA LYS A 301 -2.18 17.37 10.93
C LYS A 301 -1.38 16.62 12.00
N ILE A 302 -1.50 15.30 12.05
CA ILE A 302 -0.97 14.50 13.18
C ILE A 302 0.28 13.74 12.78
N LYS A 303 0.25 13.00 11.66
CA LYS A 303 1.33 12.08 11.29
C LYS A 303 2.48 12.84 10.64
N ASP A 304 3.64 12.82 11.28
CA ASP A 304 4.87 13.47 10.78
C ASP A 304 4.70 14.97 10.48
N ALA A 305 3.68 15.61 11.07
CA ALA A 305 3.36 17.01 10.80
C ALA A 305 4.50 17.97 11.19
N LEU A 306 5.28 17.61 12.22
CA LEU A 306 6.50 18.35 12.57
C LEU A 306 7.48 18.40 11.40
N ILE A 307 7.62 17.30 10.65
CA ILE A 307 8.58 17.18 9.55
C ILE A 307 8.10 17.97 8.34
N TRP A 308 6.86 17.72 7.88
CA TRP A 308 6.41 18.20 6.57
C TRP A 308 5.58 19.48 6.60
N LEU A 309 5.00 19.86 7.75
CA LEU A 309 4.26 21.12 7.91
C LEU A 309 5.07 22.14 8.71
N LYS A 310 5.70 21.75 9.83
CA LYS A 310 6.36 22.76 10.69
C LYS A 310 7.81 23.07 10.27
N SER A 311 8.59 22.05 9.93
CA SER A 311 10.02 22.20 9.63
C SER A 311 10.33 22.37 8.14
N ALA A 312 9.42 21.96 7.26
CA ALA A 312 9.61 22.08 5.82
C ALA A 312 9.48 23.53 5.33
N ASN A 313 10.27 23.91 4.33
CA ASN A 313 10.09 25.19 3.63
C ASN A 313 8.91 25.13 2.64
N ASN A 314 8.53 26.27 2.08
CA ASN A 314 7.37 26.35 1.17
C ASN A 314 7.55 25.47 -0.08
N ILE A 315 8.75 25.38 -0.65
CA ILE A 315 9.03 24.48 -1.79
C ILE A 315 8.74 23.02 -1.40
N GLN A 316 9.28 22.57 -0.27
CA GLN A 316 9.12 21.20 0.21
C GLN A 316 7.65 20.88 0.51
N LYS A 317 6.92 21.84 1.10
CA LYS A 317 5.46 21.74 1.31
C LYS A 317 4.70 21.61 -0.01
N SER A 318 4.97 22.49 -0.97
CA SER A 318 4.33 22.48 -2.29
C SER A 318 4.57 21.16 -3.01
N LEU A 319 5.80 20.65 -3.03
CA LEU A 319 6.13 19.37 -3.66
C LEU A 319 5.51 18.18 -2.94
N THR A 320 5.43 18.20 -1.61
CA THR A 320 4.77 17.14 -0.83
C THR A 320 3.28 17.10 -1.15
N LEU A 321 2.63 18.27 -1.18
CA LEU A 321 1.22 18.38 -1.55
C LEU A 321 0.98 17.98 -3.00
N LEU A 322 1.78 18.47 -3.94
CA LEU A 322 1.66 18.10 -5.36
C LEU A 322 1.86 16.61 -5.60
N ASN A 323 2.70 15.92 -4.83
CA ASN A 323 2.79 14.46 -4.90
C ASN A 323 1.49 13.78 -4.46
N CYS A 324 0.79 14.32 -3.45
CA CYS A 324 -0.54 13.82 -3.07
C CYS A 324 -1.57 14.06 -4.18
N ILE A 325 -1.61 15.29 -4.72
CA ILE A 325 -2.50 15.70 -5.81
C ILE A 325 -2.25 14.84 -7.05
N ARG A 326 -0.99 14.66 -7.45
CA ARG A 326 -0.59 13.75 -8.54
C ARG A 326 -1.14 12.34 -8.35
N ARG A 327 -1.00 11.79 -7.15
CA ARG A 327 -1.50 10.43 -6.86
C ARG A 327 -3.01 10.36 -6.88
N TYR A 328 -3.71 11.44 -6.49
CA TYR A 328 -5.15 11.53 -6.60
C TYR A 328 -5.56 11.49 -8.07
N GLU A 329 -4.93 12.32 -8.90
CA GLU A 329 -5.16 12.36 -10.35
C GLU A 329 -4.96 10.98 -10.99
N ALA A 330 -3.81 10.36 -10.75
CA ALA A 330 -3.51 9.03 -11.28
C ALA A 330 -4.55 7.98 -10.83
N PHE A 331 -4.96 8.04 -9.56
CA PHE A 331 -5.99 7.15 -9.02
C PHE A 331 -7.34 7.35 -9.72
N MET A 332 -7.74 8.60 -9.99
CA MET A 332 -8.96 8.91 -10.71
C MET A 332 -8.90 8.42 -12.16
N ILE A 333 -7.81 8.69 -12.88
CA ILE A 333 -7.60 8.21 -14.25
C ILE A 333 -7.69 6.68 -14.32
N VAL A 334 -6.97 5.97 -13.45
CA VAL A 334 -7.01 4.50 -13.39
C VAL A 334 -8.41 3.97 -13.07
N ASN A 335 -9.14 4.66 -12.20
CA ASN A 335 -10.52 4.32 -11.85
C ASN A 335 -11.56 4.69 -12.91
N ASN A 336 -11.21 5.54 -13.88
CA ASN A 336 -12.09 5.94 -14.97
C ASN A 336 -11.86 5.13 -16.26
N PHE A 337 -10.74 4.39 -16.39
CA PHE A 337 -10.56 3.48 -17.52
C PHE A 337 -11.67 2.43 -17.60
N PRO A 338 -12.18 2.11 -18.80
CA PRO A 338 -13.27 1.15 -18.96
C PRO A 338 -12.86 -0.25 -18.46
N VAL A 339 -13.69 -0.82 -17.59
CA VAL A 339 -13.51 -2.19 -17.09
C VAL A 339 -13.99 -3.16 -18.17
N LEU A 340 -13.17 -3.40 -19.20
CA LEU A 340 -13.50 -4.43 -20.19
C LEU A 340 -13.21 -5.80 -19.56
N SER A 341 -14.27 -6.53 -19.17
CA SER A 341 -14.22 -7.94 -18.82
C SER A 341 -14.05 -8.78 -20.09
N GLY A 342 -12.98 -9.56 -20.16
CA GLY A 342 -12.69 -10.44 -21.30
C GLY A 342 -11.25 -10.30 -21.82
N ALA A 343 -10.73 -11.36 -22.43
CA ALA A 343 -9.53 -11.27 -23.25
C ALA A 343 -9.77 -10.22 -24.35
N LYS A 344 -8.75 -9.41 -24.69
CA LYS A 344 -8.81 -8.60 -25.91
C LYS A 344 -9.20 -9.54 -27.05
N GLN A 345 -10.33 -9.30 -27.72
CA GLN A 345 -10.49 -9.83 -29.07
C GLN A 345 -9.34 -9.25 -29.90
N GLY A 346 -8.39 -10.10 -30.27
CA GLY A 346 -7.17 -9.72 -30.96
C GLY A 346 -5.95 -9.76 -30.04
N THR A 347 -5.22 -10.88 -30.15
CA THR A 347 -3.76 -11.01 -29.99
C THR A 347 -3.02 -9.82 -29.41
N ASN A 348 -2.37 -10.05 -28.26
CA ASN A 348 -1.24 -9.27 -27.76
C ASN A 348 -0.44 -8.71 -28.95
N PRO A 349 -0.53 -7.41 -29.27
CA PRO A 349 0.31 -6.87 -30.31
C PRO A 349 1.74 -7.01 -29.82
N ASN A 350 2.50 -7.88 -30.47
CA ASN A 350 3.93 -8.00 -30.21
C ASN A 350 4.56 -6.67 -30.64
N ILE A 351 4.75 -5.77 -29.67
CA ILE A 351 5.21 -4.39 -29.87
C ILE A 351 6.56 -4.39 -30.60
N ALA A 352 7.46 -5.31 -30.23
CA ALA A 352 8.74 -5.51 -30.91
C ALA A 352 8.57 -5.83 -32.40
N LYS A 353 7.66 -6.76 -32.76
CA LYS A 353 7.38 -7.06 -34.17
C LYS A 353 6.73 -5.89 -34.92
N ARG A 354 5.99 -5.01 -34.23
CA ARG A 354 5.38 -3.82 -34.85
C ARG A 354 6.41 -2.72 -35.11
N GLU A 355 7.31 -2.47 -34.17
CA GLU A 355 8.40 -1.51 -34.37
C GLU A 355 9.38 -2.00 -35.44
N GLN A 356 9.73 -3.30 -35.42
CA GLN A 356 10.54 -3.90 -36.49
C GLN A 356 9.85 -3.82 -37.86
N LEU A 357 8.51 -3.99 -37.92
CA LEU A 357 7.76 -3.79 -39.16
C LEU A 357 7.76 -2.33 -39.63
N LYS A 358 7.63 -1.34 -38.73
CA LYS A 358 7.73 0.08 -39.09
C LYS A 358 9.09 0.42 -39.67
N GLN A 359 10.16 -0.11 -39.08
CA GLN A 359 11.52 0.10 -39.56
C GLN A 359 11.71 -0.52 -40.95
N LEU A 360 11.33 -1.79 -41.14
CA LEU A 360 11.43 -2.47 -42.44
C LEU A 360 10.54 -1.83 -43.52
N LEU A 361 9.39 -1.25 -43.16
CA LEU A 361 8.54 -0.52 -44.11
C LEU A 361 9.17 0.81 -44.54
N LYS A 362 9.85 1.52 -43.63
CA LYS A 362 10.63 2.73 -43.97
C LYS A 362 11.84 2.38 -44.84
N GLU A 363 12.58 1.34 -44.47
CA GLU A 363 13.72 0.86 -45.27
C GLU A 363 13.29 0.44 -46.68
N ARG A 364 12.07 -0.09 -46.84
CA ARG A 364 11.49 -0.39 -48.15
C ARG A 364 11.14 0.84 -48.99
N ASP A 365 10.82 1.98 -48.36
CA ASP A 365 10.57 3.22 -49.08
C ASP A 365 11.86 3.73 -49.74
N ASP A 366 13.02 3.44 -49.13
CA ASP A 366 14.36 3.77 -49.64
C ASP A 366 14.97 2.65 -50.52
N ASP A 367 14.63 1.38 -50.28
CA ASP A 367 15.08 0.21 -51.05
C ASP A 367 13.89 -0.64 -51.57
N PRO A 368 13.51 -0.47 -52.85
CA PRO A 368 12.43 -1.24 -53.47
C PRO A 368 12.68 -2.75 -53.58
N SER A 369 13.92 -3.21 -53.40
CA SER A 369 14.28 -4.64 -53.44
C SER A 369 13.79 -5.40 -52.21
N LEU A 370 13.49 -4.69 -51.11
CA LEU A 370 12.92 -5.26 -49.90
C LEU A 370 11.43 -5.62 -50.11
N THR A 371 11.19 -6.84 -50.58
CA THR A 371 9.83 -7.30 -50.88
C THR A 371 9.03 -7.58 -49.60
N MET A 372 7.70 -7.52 -49.70
CA MET A 372 6.80 -7.88 -48.58
C MET A 372 6.96 -9.35 -48.13
N ASN A 373 7.49 -10.22 -48.99
CA ASN A 373 7.80 -11.60 -48.64
C ASN A 373 9.05 -11.67 -47.75
N GLU A 374 10.06 -10.86 -48.07
CA GLU A 374 11.29 -10.72 -47.28
C GLU A 374 10.96 -10.23 -45.85
N ILE A 375 10.11 -9.19 -45.75
CA ILE A 375 9.63 -8.63 -44.48
C ILE A 375 8.86 -9.69 -43.67
N ALA A 376 8.00 -10.48 -44.33
CA ALA A 376 7.25 -11.57 -43.68
C ALA A 376 8.18 -12.65 -43.12
N ARG A 377 9.23 -13.01 -43.89
CA ARG A 377 10.28 -13.96 -43.49
C ARG A 377 11.05 -13.46 -42.27
N ILE A 378 11.51 -12.20 -42.29
CA ILE A 378 12.26 -11.57 -41.18
C ILE A 378 11.42 -11.53 -39.90
N LEU A 379 10.14 -11.17 -40.01
CA LEU A 379 9.23 -11.06 -38.85
C LEU A 379 8.66 -12.41 -38.37
N GLY A 380 8.89 -13.50 -39.12
CA GLY A 380 8.32 -14.81 -38.83
C GLY A 380 6.79 -14.79 -38.80
N VAL A 381 6.15 -14.14 -39.76
CA VAL A 381 4.69 -14.04 -39.89
C VAL A 381 4.25 -14.30 -41.34
N SER A 382 2.95 -14.53 -41.56
CA SER A 382 2.43 -14.67 -42.92
C SER A 382 2.43 -13.33 -43.66
N ARG A 383 2.60 -13.36 -44.99
CA ARG A 383 2.51 -12.18 -45.85
C ARG A 383 1.19 -11.40 -45.64
N THR A 384 0.09 -12.11 -45.46
CA THR A 384 -1.23 -11.53 -45.18
C THR A 384 -1.26 -10.80 -43.83
N ALA A 385 -0.55 -11.31 -42.82
CA ALA A 385 -0.41 -10.64 -41.54
C ALA A 385 0.38 -9.33 -41.67
N VAL A 386 1.43 -9.30 -42.50
CA VAL A 386 2.20 -8.06 -42.79
C VAL A 386 1.31 -6.99 -43.41
N TYR A 387 0.49 -7.31 -44.42
CA TYR A 387 -0.43 -6.33 -45.01
C TYR A 387 -1.50 -5.83 -44.03
N LYS A 388 -2.07 -6.74 -43.22
CA LYS A 388 -3.02 -6.35 -42.17
C LYS A 388 -2.40 -5.46 -41.10
N LEU A 389 -1.12 -5.65 -40.78
CA LEU A 389 -0.40 -4.83 -39.82
C LEU A 389 0.01 -3.48 -40.43
N LYS A 390 0.44 -3.45 -41.69
CA LYS A 390 0.71 -2.21 -42.45
C LYS A 390 -0.48 -1.26 -42.42
N ASN A 391 -1.68 -1.77 -42.73
CA ASN A 391 -2.92 -0.99 -42.76
C ASN A 391 -3.43 -0.53 -41.38
N LYS A 392 -2.77 -0.94 -40.29
CA LYS A 392 -3.09 -0.51 -38.91
C LYS A 392 -2.03 0.43 -38.33
N ILE A 393 -0.91 0.61 -39.04
CA ILE A 393 0.24 1.42 -38.63
C ILE A 393 0.26 2.75 -39.39
N ILE A 394 -0.18 2.73 -40.65
CA ILE A 394 -0.63 3.90 -41.42
C ILE A 394 -2.09 4.14 -41.04
#